data_AF-A0A7Z8Y7N0-F1
#
_entry.id   AF-A0A7Z8Y7N0-F1
#
_cell.length_a   1.000
_cell.length_b   1.000
_cell.length_c   1.000
_cell.angle_alpha   90.00
_cell.angle_beta   90.00
_cell.angle_gamma   90.00
#
_symmetry.space_group_name_H-M   'P 1'
#
loop_
_entity.id
_entity.type
_entity.pdbx_description
1 polymer ?
#
loop_
_entity_poly.entity_id
_entity_poly.type
_entity_poly.pdbx_seq_one_letter_code
_entity_poly.pdbx_strand_id
1 'polypeptide(L)'
;MQREQDRYPAFKIPMMLVPTSIDNNLPGAEQVYLYEDGVTLSQLTRDTKKMISSFESGRQLYLVVRNENASEHYNANVMGNIFEQEGNQLFDVRSVVLGHAQQGGNPSPFDRTLAVRLVDAAMTKLQELLDAGRHVSYHVGMIDGEIEARPIAHMSELIDMDDRLPSDPRYLPLKDIVYVVSDSAADLDLRQLHLVVDY
;
A
#
# COMPACT_ATOMS: atom_id res chain seq x y z
N MET A 1 -7.75 -24.44 -2.14
CA MET A 1 -9.00 -24.99 -2.70
C MET A 1 -8.87 -25.27 -4.20
N GLN A 2 -8.50 -24.31 -5.05
CA GLN A 2 -8.34 -24.54 -6.50
C GLN A 2 -7.37 -25.70 -6.84
N ARG A 3 -6.19 -25.75 -6.22
CA ARG A 3 -5.21 -26.84 -6.42
C ARG A 3 -5.72 -28.24 -6.00
N GLU A 4 -6.76 -28.30 -5.19
CA GLU A 4 -7.30 -29.56 -4.64
C GLU A 4 -8.57 -30.03 -5.38
N GLN A 5 -8.96 -29.40 -6.49
CA GLN A 5 -10.18 -29.71 -7.25
C GLN A 5 -10.19 -31.14 -7.84
N ASP A 6 -9.01 -31.67 -8.17
CA ASP A 6 -8.89 -33.05 -8.65
C ASP A 6 -9.07 -34.08 -7.53
N ARG A 7 -8.67 -33.71 -6.31
CA ARG A 7 -8.74 -34.57 -5.12
C ARG A 7 -10.12 -34.59 -4.49
N TYR A 8 -10.84 -33.47 -4.51
CA TYR A 8 -12.16 -33.34 -3.90
C TYR A 8 -13.19 -32.83 -4.91
N PRO A 9 -14.11 -33.70 -5.38
CA PRO A 9 -15.18 -33.32 -6.30
C PRO A 9 -16.07 -32.17 -5.79
N ALA A 10 -16.18 -32.01 -4.47
CA ALA A 10 -16.92 -30.91 -3.84
C ALA A 10 -16.35 -29.52 -4.18
N PHE A 11 -15.08 -29.41 -4.58
CA PHE A 11 -14.46 -28.15 -5.02
C PHE A 11 -14.66 -27.87 -6.51
N LYS A 12 -15.34 -28.75 -7.26
CA LYS A 12 -15.72 -28.55 -8.68
C LYS A 12 -16.98 -27.67 -8.81
N ILE A 13 -16.92 -26.53 -8.14
CA ILE A 13 -17.88 -25.43 -8.25
C ILE A 13 -17.09 -24.17 -8.60
N PRO A 14 -17.63 -23.23 -9.40
CA PRO A 14 -16.97 -21.96 -9.61
C PRO A 14 -16.85 -21.21 -8.26
N MET A 15 -15.68 -20.61 -8.04
CA MET A 15 -15.34 -19.89 -6.80
C MET A 15 -14.95 -18.46 -7.16
N MET A 16 -15.38 -17.51 -6.34
CA MET A 16 -15.03 -16.09 -6.48
C MET A 16 -14.26 -15.58 -5.27
N LEU A 17 -13.17 -14.86 -5.50
CA LEU A 17 -12.45 -14.10 -4.48
C LEU A 17 -12.75 -12.61 -4.64
N VAL A 18 -13.21 -11.97 -3.55
CA VAL A 18 -13.30 -10.52 -3.44
C VAL A 18 -12.25 -10.08 -2.42
N PRO A 19 -11.19 -9.36 -2.82
CA PRO A 19 -10.13 -8.94 -1.91
C PRO A 19 -10.66 -7.90 -0.92
N THR A 20 -10.27 -8.05 0.35
CA THR A 20 -10.57 -7.10 1.43
C THR A 20 -9.32 -6.96 2.30
N SER A 21 -8.63 -5.82 2.20
CA SER A 21 -7.50 -5.48 3.07
C SER A 21 -7.39 -3.96 3.22
N ILE A 22 -6.83 -3.52 4.35
CA ILE A 22 -6.45 -2.11 4.60
C ILE A 22 -5.13 -1.72 3.94
N ASP A 23 -4.34 -2.71 3.50
CA ASP A 23 -3.05 -2.47 2.87
C ASP A 23 -3.27 -1.92 1.45
N ASN A 24 -3.29 -0.59 1.33
CA ASN A 24 -3.30 0.14 0.06
C ASN A 24 -2.74 1.57 0.29
N ASN A 25 -1.40 1.69 0.27
CA ASN A 25 -0.61 2.72 0.96
C ASN A 25 -0.99 4.20 0.69
N LEU A 26 -0.96 4.98 1.79
CA LEU A 26 -1.35 6.38 1.92
C LEU A 26 -0.26 7.36 1.45
N PRO A 27 -0.62 8.47 0.76
CA PRO A 27 0.25 9.63 0.57
C PRO A 27 0.06 10.69 1.68
N GLY A 28 1.14 11.41 2.04
CA GLY A 28 1.04 12.65 2.84
C GLY A 28 2.01 12.83 4.01
N ALA A 29 3.30 12.51 3.85
CA ALA A 29 4.32 12.70 4.89
C ALA A 29 5.58 13.36 4.34
N GLU A 30 6.37 14.01 5.20
CA GLU A 30 7.67 14.58 4.83
C GLU A 30 8.75 13.53 4.57
N GLN A 31 8.62 12.38 5.22
CA GLN A 31 9.49 11.23 5.02
C GLN A 31 8.68 9.93 5.11
N VAL A 32 8.94 9.02 4.17
CA VAL A 32 8.27 7.71 4.12
C VAL A 32 9.30 6.59 4.07
N TYR A 33 9.09 5.56 4.89
CA TYR A 33 9.84 4.30 4.85
C TYR A 33 8.90 3.17 4.45
N LEU A 34 9.16 2.58 3.28
CA LEU A 34 8.36 1.50 2.71
C LEU A 34 9.01 0.13 2.93
N TYR A 35 8.25 -0.94 2.71
CA TYR A 35 8.79 -2.30 2.76
C TYR A 35 9.83 -2.51 1.66
N GLU A 36 9.51 -2.02 0.47
CA GLU A 36 10.24 -2.19 -0.79
C GLU A 36 11.66 -1.61 -0.75
N ASP A 37 11.88 -0.56 0.05
CA ASP A 37 13.18 0.13 0.15
C ASP A 37 14.05 -0.35 1.32
N GLY A 38 13.41 -0.97 2.31
CA GLY A 38 14.04 -1.19 3.60
C GLY A 38 14.40 0.10 4.35
N VAL A 39 15.22 -0.03 5.40
CA VAL A 39 15.80 1.10 6.13
C VAL A 39 17.30 0.87 6.32
N THR A 40 18.11 1.89 6.00
CA THR A 40 19.58 1.83 6.18
C THR A 40 20.06 2.98 7.07
N LEU A 41 21.19 2.77 7.76
CA LEU A 41 21.79 3.81 8.60
C LEU A 41 22.13 5.07 7.78
N SER A 42 22.68 4.89 6.58
CA SER A 42 23.01 6.01 5.68
C SER A 42 21.77 6.84 5.30
N GLN A 43 20.61 6.18 5.12
CA GLN A 43 19.33 6.86 4.89
C GLN A 43 18.91 7.65 6.13
N LEU A 44 18.89 7.02 7.31
CA LEU A 44 18.55 7.68 8.57
C LEU A 44 19.43 8.91 8.83
N THR A 45 20.73 8.83 8.56
CA THR A 45 21.65 9.97 8.69
C THR A 45 21.27 11.13 7.76
N ARG A 46 20.90 10.85 6.51
CA ARG A 46 20.44 11.89 5.57
C ARG A 46 19.13 12.52 6.03
N ASP A 47 18.18 11.69 6.44
CA ASP A 47 16.83 12.13 6.81
C ASP A 47 16.85 12.95 8.10
N THR A 48 17.71 12.58 9.06
CA THR A 48 17.95 13.36 10.27
C THR A 48 18.48 14.75 9.95
N LYS A 49 19.48 14.86 9.05
CA LYS A 49 20.01 16.16 8.63
C LYS A 49 18.95 17.01 7.94
N LYS A 50 18.13 16.40 7.09
CA LYS A 50 17.00 17.06 6.43
C LYS A 50 15.97 17.57 7.45
N MET A 51 15.65 16.76 8.44
CA MET A 51 14.72 17.10 9.53
C MET A 51 15.24 18.30 10.33
N ILE A 52 16.50 18.27 10.79
CA ILE A 52 17.15 19.37 11.51
C ILE A 52 17.11 20.67 10.69
N SER A 53 17.58 20.64 9.44
CA SER A 53 17.57 21.81 8.56
C SER A 53 16.16 22.38 8.36
N SER A 54 15.13 21.52 8.31
CA SER A 54 13.74 21.96 8.16
C SER A 54 13.26 22.71 9.40
N PHE A 55 13.56 22.22 10.61
CA PHE A 55 13.20 22.89 11.86
C PHE A 55 13.98 24.19 12.07
N GLU A 56 15.27 24.22 11.74
CA GLU A 56 16.08 25.46 11.75
C GLU A 56 15.51 26.52 10.80
N SER A 57 14.92 26.09 9.68
CA SER A 57 14.23 26.96 8.72
C SER A 57 12.83 27.40 9.16
N GLY A 58 12.43 27.09 10.40
CA GLY A 58 11.17 27.53 11.00
C GLY A 58 10.00 26.57 10.85
N ARG A 59 10.21 25.35 10.30
CA ARG A 59 9.15 24.33 10.23
C ARG A 59 8.71 23.95 11.66
N GLN A 60 7.40 23.80 11.86
CA GLN A 60 6.82 23.50 13.18
C GLN A 60 6.50 22.00 13.37
N LEU A 61 6.33 21.25 12.28
CA LEU A 61 5.96 19.84 12.30
C LEU A 61 6.69 19.09 11.18
N TYR A 62 7.15 17.87 11.48
CA TYR A 62 7.73 16.95 10.51
C TYR A 62 7.14 15.56 10.74
N LEU A 63 6.34 15.06 9.80
CA LEU A 63 5.71 13.75 9.87
C LEU A 63 6.57 12.71 9.15
N VAL A 64 6.87 11.63 9.89
CA VAL A 64 7.50 10.43 9.35
C VAL A 64 6.47 9.31 9.34
N VAL A 65 6.23 8.73 8.17
CA VAL A 65 5.40 7.53 8.02
C VAL A 65 6.31 6.33 7.75
N ARG A 66 6.13 5.26 8.52
CA ARG A 66 6.92 4.04 8.40
C ARG A 66 5.98 2.84 8.28
N ASN A 67 6.15 2.07 7.21
CA ASN A 67 5.50 0.77 7.07
C ASN A 67 5.95 -0.17 8.21
N GLU A 68 5.04 -1.00 8.73
CA GLU A 68 5.32 -1.89 9.86
C GLU A 68 6.50 -2.84 9.59
N ASN A 69 6.68 -3.22 8.33
CA ASN A 69 7.65 -4.20 7.86
C ASN A 69 8.85 -3.56 7.15
N ALA A 70 8.94 -2.22 7.08
CA ALA A 70 10.07 -1.53 6.45
C ALA A 70 11.45 -1.95 6.98
N SER A 71 11.52 -2.37 8.24
CA SER A 71 12.72 -2.99 8.81
C SER A 71 12.37 -3.68 10.10
N GLU A 72 12.87 -4.90 10.29
CA GLU A 72 12.73 -5.63 11.56
C GLU A 72 13.42 -4.89 12.73
N HIS A 73 14.56 -4.26 12.46
CA HIS A 73 15.42 -3.68 13.51
C HIS A 73 15.26 -2.16 13.65
N TYR A 74 15.03 -1.44 12.55
CA TYR A 74 14.70 -0.01 12.60
C TYR A 74 13.19 0.17 12.77
N ASN A 75 12.70 -0.15 13.96
CA ASN A 75 11.31 0.07 14.34
C ASN A 75 11.05 1.53 14.78
N ALA A 76 9.76 1.88 14.95
CA ALA A 76 9.35 3.24 15.28
C ALA A 76 10.01 3.80 16.56
N ASN A 77 10.28 2.96 17.55
CA ASN A 77 10.93 3.38 18.80
C ASN A 77 12.42 3.65 18.57
N VAL A 78 13.12 2.75 17.88
CA VAL A 78 14.54 2.92 17.56
C VAL A 78 14.75 4.17 16.72
N MET A 79 13.97 4.34 15.66
CA MET A 79 14.04 5.52 14.80
C MET A 79 13.68 6.80 15.56
N GLY A 80 12.61 6.75 16.39
CA GLY A 80 12.20 7.89 17.21
C GLY A 80 13.30 8.36 18.15
N ASN A 81 13.94 7.43 18.86
CA ASN A 81 15.05 7.73 19.76
C ASN A 81 16.27 8.31 19.02
N ILE A 82 16.59 7.81 17.82
CA ILE A 82 17.67 8.36 17.00
C ILE A 82 17.35 9.81 16.63
N PHE A 83 16.16 10.09 16.12
CA PHE A 83 15.78 11.45 15.73
C PHE A 83 15.74 12.40 16.92
N GLU A 84 15.24 11.97 18.08
CA GLU A 84 15.21 12.77 19.30
C GLU A 84 16.63 13.11 19.79
N GLN A 85 17.51 12.10 19.83
CA GLN A 85 18.90 12.29 20.23
C GLN A 85 19.66 13.26 19.31
N GLU A 86 19.44 13.17 18.00
CA GLU A 86 20.10 14.03 17.02
C GLU A 86 19.45 15.43 16.95
N GLY A 87 18.16 15.54 17.24
CA GLY A 87 17.42 16.80 17.34
C GLY A 87 17.79 17.64 18.59
N ASN A 88 18.31 17.00 19.64
CA ASN A 88 18.74 17.65 20.88
C ASN A 88 17.63 18.54 21.49
N GLN A 89 17.79 19.87 21.47
CA GLN A 89 16.79 20.83 21.99
C GLN A 89 15.96 21.49 20.89
N LEU A 90 16.15 21.10 19.63
CA LEU A 90 15.50 21.75 18.49
C LEU A 90 14.05 21.28 18.32
N PHE A 91 13.77 20.01 18.60
CA PHE A 91 12.44 19.41 18.50
C PHE A 91 12.32 18.17 19.40
N ASP A 92 11.10 17.83 19.76
CA ASP A 92 10.75 16.58 20.43
C ASP A 92 10.20 15.57 19.40
N VAL A 93 10.37 14.28 19.66
CA VAL A 93 9.84 13.22 18.79
C VAL A 93 8.77 12.42 19.49
N ARG A 94 7.68 12.11 18.78
CA ARG A 94 6.62 11.23 19.26
C ARG A 94 6.37 10.12 18.26
N SER A 95 6.55 8.88 18.70
CA SER A 95 6.15 7.70 17.92
C SER A 95 4.71 7.33 18.24
N VAL A 96 3.93 7.02 17.19
CA VAL A 96 2.57 6.51 17.33
C VAL A 96 2.43 5.27 16.45
N VAL A 97 2.12 4.14 17.08
CA VAL A 97 1.76 2.90 16.38
C VAL A 97 0.25 2.76 16.48
N LEU A 98 -0.45 3.00 15.36
CA LEU A 98 -1.92 2.96 15.32
C LEU A 98 -2.48 1.55 15.59
N GLY A 99 -1.78 0.51 15.13
CA GLY A 99 -2.19 -0.88 15.28
C GLY A 99 -3.56 -1.15 14.65
N HIS A 100 -4.39 -1.93 15.36
CA HIS A 100 -5.71 -2.35 14.87
C HIS A 100 -6.68 -1.19 14.58
N ALA A 101 -6.44 0.02 15.10
CA ALA A 101 -7.26 1.18 14.76
C ALA A 101 -7.22 1.52 13.26
N GLN A 102 -6.18 1.08 12.54
CA GLN A 102 -6.08 1.21 11.08
C GLN A 102 -7.14 0.41 10.32
N GLN A 103 -7.72 -0.63 10.95
CA GLN A 103 -8.87 -1.36 10.40
C GLN A 103 -10.12 -0.48 10.29
N GLY A 104 -10.09 0.69 10.92
CA GLY A 104 -11.22 1.60 10.99
C GLY A 104 -12.30 1.10 11.95
N GLY A 105 -13.45 1.76 11.87
CA GLY A 105 -14.66 1.35 12.58
C GLY A 105 -15.75 0.98 11.59
N ASN A 106 -16.58 1.96 11.25
CA ASN A 106 -17.58 1.78 10.20
C ASN A 106 -16.93 1.98 8.82
N PRO A 107 -17.21 1.10 7.84
CA PRO A 107 -16.69 1.24 6.48
C PRO A 107 -17.14 2.57 5.88
N SER A 108 -16.28 3.21 5.09
CA SER A 108 -16.59 4.49 4.45
C SER A 108 -17.70 4.35 3.39
N PRO A 109 -18.35 5.44 2.96
CA PRO A 109 -19.29 5.40 1.83
C PRO A 109 -18.67 4.83 0.55
N PHE A 110 -17.38 5.11 0.34
CA PHE A 110 -16.61 4.56 -0.78
C PHE A 110 -16.51 3.04 -0.67
N ASP A 111 -16.06 2.52 0.49
CA ASP A 111 -15.92 1.08 0.72
C ASP A 111 -17.25 0.35 0.55
N ARG A 112 -18.35 0.94 1.06
CA ARG A 112 -19.69 0.35 0.92
C ARG A 112 -20.12 0.27 -0.55
N THR A 113 -19.91 1.34 -1.30
CA THR A 113 -20.26 1.39 -2.73
C THR A 113 -19.40 0.44 -3.55
N LEU A 114 -18.10 0.42 -3.30
CA LEU A 114 -17.15 -0.47 -3.95
C LEU A 114 -17.50 -1.93 -3.65
N ALA A 115 -17.79 -2.28 -2.39
CA ALA A 115 -18.20 -3.63 -2.02
C ALA A 115 -19.43 -4.09 -2.80
N VAL A 116 -20.46 -3.24 -2.93
CA VAL A 116 -21.65 -3.56 -3.74
C VAL A 116 -21.28 -3.79 -5.21
N ARG A 117 -20.44 -2.92 -5.81
CA ARG A 117 -19.99 -3.07 -7.20
C ARG A 117 -19.20 -4.36 -7.42
N LEU A 118 -18.29 -4.70 -6.50
CA LEU A 118 -17.48 -5.92 -6.60
C LEU A 118 -18.36 -7.17 -6.44
N VAL A 119 -19.32 -7.16 -5.52
CA VAL A 119 -20.27 -8.27 -5.32
C VAL A 119 -21.17 -8.45 -6.53
N ASP A 120 -21.68 -7.38 -7.12
CA ASP A 120 -22.51 -7.43 -8.33
C ASP A 120 -21.76 -8.08 -9.50
N ALA A 121 -20.53 -7.63 -9.76
CA ALA A 121 -19.66 -8.23 -10.78
C ALA A 121 -19.31 -9.69 -10.46
N ALA A 122 -19.06 -10.01 -9.19
CA ALA A 122 -18.80 -11.37 -8.73
C ALA A 122 -19.98 -12.31 -8.99
N MET A 123 -21.20 -11.89 -8.63
CA MET A 123 -22.42 -12.67 -8.82
C MET A 123 -22.75 -12.87 -10.29
N THR A 124 -22.61 -11.80 -11.10
CA THR A 124 -22.79 -11.86 -12.55
C THR A 124 -21.83 -12.89 -13.16
N LYS A 125 -20.55 -12.82 -12.80
CA LYS A 125 -19.55 -13.75 -13.33
C LYS A 125 -19.76 -15.19 -12.83
N LEU A 126 -20.19 -15.37 -11.59
CA LEU A 126 -20.52 -16.68 -11.05
C LEU A 126 -21.68 -17.32 -11.82
N GLN A 127 -22.72 -16.54 -12.11
CA GLN A 127 -23.88 -17.00 -12.89
C GLN A 127 -23.46 -17.42 -14.30
N GLU A 128 -22.66 -16.61 -15.00
CA GLU A 128 -22.11 -16.96 -16.33
C GLU A 128 -21.37 -18.31 -16.32
N LEU A 129 -20.57 -18.57 -15.28
CA LEU A 129 -19.80 -19.81 -15.16
C LEU A 129 -20.71 -21.01 -14.89
N LEU A 130 -21.72 -20.85 -14.04
CA LEU A 130 -22.70 -21.90 -13.75
C LEU A 130 -23.51 -22.27 -14.98
N ASP A 131 -24.03 -21.27 -15.71
CA ASP A 131 -24.81 -21.49 -16.93
C ASP A 131 -23.98 -22.17 -18.03
N ALA A 132 -22.68 -21.87 -18.08
CA ALA A 132 -21.73 -22.50 -19.01
C ALA A 132 -21.19 -23.86 -18.52
N GLY A 133 -21.58 -24.34 -17.34
CA GLY A 133 -21.05 -25.58 -16.74
C GLY A 133 -19.55 -25.56 -16.46
N ARG A 134 -18.97 -24.37 -16.21
CA ARG A 134 -17.54 -24.18 -15.93
C ARG A 134 -17.30 -24.07 -14.44
N HIS A 135 -16.17 -24.62 -13.98
CA HIS A 135 -15.81 -24.68 -12.56
C HIS A 135 -14.51 -23.91 -12.24
N VAL A 136 -14.16 -22.96 -13.12
CA VAL A 136 -12.96 -22.14 -13.00
C VAL A 136 -13.14 -21.13 -11.86
N SER A 137 -12.08 -20.87 -11.11
CA SER A 137 -12.08 -19.89 -10.02
C SER A 137 -11.60 -18.52 -10.52
N TYR A 138 -12.27 -17.46 -10.10
CA TYR A 138 -12.00 -16.08 -10.48
C TYR A 138 -11.79 -15.19 -9.25
N HIS A 139 -11.10 -14.08 -9.42
CA HIS A 139 -11.08 -12.97 -8.47
C HIS A 139 -11.65 -11.73 -9.14
N VAL A 140 -12.32 -10.88 -8.37
CA VAL A 140 -12.84 -9.59 -8.83
C VAL A 140 -12.09 -8.46 -8.14
N GLY A 141 -11.66 -7.46 -8.90
CA GLY A 141 -10.97 -6.30 -8.38
C GLY A 141 -11.33 -5.04 -9.16
N MET A 142 -10.74 -3.93 -8.76
CA MET A 142 -10.83 -2.66 -9.49
C MET A 142 -9.45 -2.28 -10.03
N ILE A 143 -9.37 -1.99 -11.33
CA ILE A 143 -8.15 -1.57 -12.03
C ILE A 143 -8.52 -0.32 -12.82
N ASP A 144 -7.82 0.80 -12.57
CA ASP A 144 -8.04 2.09 -13.26
C ASP A 144 -9.51 2.56 -13.24
N GLY A 145 -10.22 2.31 -12.14
CA GLY A 145 -11.63 2.67 -11.94
C GLY A 145 -12.65 1.66 -12.46
N GLU A 146 -12.19 0.67 -13.23
CA GLU A 146 -13.01 -0.37 -13.84
C GLU A 146 -13.02 -1.65 -13.00
N ILE A 147 -14.19 -2.31 -12.95
CA ILE A 147 -14.34 -3.57 -12.21
C ILE A 147 -14.04 -4.73 -13.16
N GLU A 148 -13.06 -5.54 -12.79
CA GLU A 148 -12.59 -6.66 -13.61
C GLU A 148 -12.65 -7.98 -12.86
N ALA A 149 -13.04 -9.05 -13.58
CA ALA A 149 -12.98 -10.42 -13.10
C ALA A 149 -11.91 -11.21 -13.87
N ARG A 150 -10.88 -11.72 -13.16
CA ARG A 150 -9.76 -12.47 -13.76
C ARG A 150 -9.62 -13.85 -13.14
N PRO A 151 -9.18 -14.89 -13.89
CA PRO A 151 -8.99 -16.22 -13.33
C PRO A 151 -7.92 -16.23 -12.23
N ILE A 152 -8.18 -16.91 -11.10
CA ILE A 152 -7.21 -17.04 -9.99
C ILE A 152 -5.95 -17.80 -10.42
N ALA A 153 -6.03 -18.62 -11.47
CA ALA A 153 -4.87 -19.34 -12.00
C ALA A 153 -3.68 -18.43 -12.32
N HIS A 154 -3.93 -17.17 -12.72
CA HIS A 154 -2.90 -16.19 -13.05
C HIS A 154 -2.54 -15.26 -11.88
N MET A 155 -3.11 -15.46 -10.68
CA MET A 155 -2.88 -14.58 -9.54
C MET A 155 -1.41 -14.53 -9.11
N SER A 156 -0.70 -15.66 -9.21
CA SER A 156 0.74 -15.73 -8.93
C SER A 156 1.62 -15.00 -9.94
N GLU A 157 1.08 -14.61 -11.10
CA GLU A 157 1.79 -13.74 -12.05
C GLU A 157 1.70 -12.27 -11.63
N LEU A 158 0.71 -11.93 -10.79
CA LEU A 158 0.40 -10.57 -10.37
C LEU A 158 0.91 -10.26 -8.95
N ILE A 159 1.14 -11.28 -8.14
CA ILE A 159 1.45 -11.17 -6.71
C ILE A 159 2.63 -12.09 -6.37
N ASP A 160 3.62 -11.52 -5.68
CA ASP A 160 4.61 -12.29 -4.95
C ASP A 160 3.93 -12.98 -3.78
N MET A 161 3.92 -14.31 -3.79
CA MET A 161 3.19 -15.10 -2.80
C MET A 161 3.93 -15.22 -1.46
N ASP A 162 5.25 -14.95 -1.43
CA ASP A 162 6.06 -15.00 -0.21
C ASP A 162 5.89 -13.70 0.58
N ASP A 163 6.09 -12.56 -0.11
CA ASP A 163 5.92 -11.22 0.48
C ASP A 163 4.45 -10.77 0.53
N ARG A 164 3.57 -11.44 -0.23
CA ARG A 164 2.14 -11.15 -0.36
C ARG A 164 1.87 -9.74 -0.90
N LEU A 165 2.76 -9.24 -1.74
CA LEU A 165 2.68 -7.94 -2.39
C LEU A 165 2.49 -8.07 -3.90
N PRO A 166 1.87 -7.07 -4.56
CA PRO A 166 1.84 -7.03 -6.02
C PRO A 166 3.25 -7.02 -6.61
N SER A 167 3.46 -7.76 -7.70
CA SER A 167 4.75 -7.77 -8.41
C SER A 167 5.10 -6.42 -9.04
N ASP A 168 4.08 -5.61 -9.36
CA ASP A 168 4.22 -4.24 -9.89
C ASP A 168 3.31 -3.28 -9.09
N PRO A 169 3.82 -2.70 -7.99
CA PRO A 169 3.01 -1.83 -7.13
C PRO A 169 2.83 -0.45 -7.76
N ARG A 170 1.61 -0.18 -8.23
CA ARG A 170 1.24 1.08 -8.92
C ARG A 170 1.42 2.35 -8.11
N TYR A 171 1.56 2.26 -6.79
CA TYR A 171 1.77 3.41 -5.91
C TYR A 171 3.25 3.81 -5.80
N LEU A 172 4.21 2.98 -6.20
CA LEU A 172 5.64 3.30 -6.07
C LEU A 172 6.03 4.62 -6.75
N PRO A 173 5.55 4.95 -7.97
CA PRO A 173 5.85 6.24 -8.59
C PRO A 173 5.32 7.45 -7.80
N LEU A 174 4.32 7.27 -6.93
CA LEU A 174 3.79 8.35 -6.10
C LEU A 174 4.78 8.78 -5.00
N LYS A 175 5.75 7.92 -4.66
CA LYS A 175 6.78 8.22 -3.67
C LYS A 175 7.60 9.45 -4.06
N ASP A 176 7.94 9.60 -5.34
CA ASP A 176 8.71 10.76 -5.81
C ASP A 176 7.88 12.05 -5.70
N ILE A 177 6.57 11.96 -5.92
CA ILE A 177 5.63 13.07 -5.74
C ILE A 177 5.60 13.52 -4.28
N VAL A 178 5.61 12.57 -3.32
CA VAL A 178 5.64 12.90 -1.89
C VAL A 178 6.85 13.78 -1.56
N TYR A 179 8.03 13.48 -2.10
CA TYR A 179 9.23 14.29 -1.83
C TYR A 179 9.19 15.66 -2.50
N VAL A 180 8.65 15.76 -3.71
CA VAL A 180 8.47 17.05 -4.40
C VAL A 180 7.49 17.95 -3.66
N VAL A 181 6.38 17.40 -3.16
CA VAL A 181 5.35 18.19 -2.47
C VAL A 181 5.75 18.54 -1.03
N SER A 182 6.52 17.68 -0.36
CA SER A 182 6.90 17.87 1.04
C SER A 182 8.12 18.77 1.25
N ASP A 183 8.93 18.98 0.22
CA ASP A 183 10.15 19.77 0.27
C ASP A 183 10.20 20.79 -0.86
N SER A 184 10.04 22.07 -0.50
CA SER A 184 10.12 23.18 -1.45
C SER A 184 11.49 23.35 -2.11
N ALA A 185 12.53 22.69 -1.58
CA ALA A 185 13.88 22.68 -2.13
C ALA A 185 14.19 21.38 -2.92
N ALA A 186 13.22 20.50 -3.12
CA ALA A 186 13.41 19.28 -3.91
C ALA A 186 13.75 19.62 -5.37
N ASP A 187 14.99 19.34 -5.78
CA ASP A 187 15.48 19.47 -7.15
C ASP A 187 15.25 18.15 -7.91
N LEU A 188 13.98 17.85 -8.18
CA LEU A 188 13.56 16.75 -9.04
C LEU A 188 13.06 17.33 -10.36
N ASP A 189 13.59 16.83 -11.49
CA ASP A 189 13.04 17.18 -12.80
C ASP A 189 11.59 16.68 -12.87
N LEU A 190 10.65 17.61 -12.81
CA LEU A 190 9.21 17.31 -12.81
C LEU A 190 8.76 16.50 -14.04
N ARG A 191 9.56 16.47 -15.12
CA ARG A 191 9.33 15.65 -16.33
C ARG A 191 9.60 14.16 -16.11
N GLN A 192 10.31 13.80 -15.05
CA GLN A 192 10.60 12.42 -14.66
C GLN A 192 9.53 11.85 -13.73
N LEU A 193 8.62 12.69 -13.21
CA LEU A 193 7.47 12.21 -12.48
C LEU A 193 6.52 11.54 -13.48
N HIS A 194 6.20 10.26 -13.24
CA HIS A 194 5.17 9.53 -13.96
C HIS A 194 3.77 10.03 -13.57
N LEU A 195 3.48 11.30 -13.90
CA LEU A 195 2.13 11.84 -13.87
C LEU A 195 1.49 11.49 -15.22
N VAL A 196 0.68 10.44 -15.25
CA VAL A 196 -0.19 10.19 -16.40
C VAL A 196 -1.17 11.38 -16.45
N VAL A 197 -0.92 12.31 -17.36
CA VAL A 197 -1.84 13.40 -17.68
C VAL A 197 -2.27 13.23 -19.13
N ASP A 198 -3.06 12.18 -19.37
CA ASP A 198 -3.82 12.08 -20.62
C ASP A 198 -5.16 12.79 -20.39
N TYR A 199 -5.35 13.91 -21.09
CA TYR A 199 -6.59 14.68 -21.15
C TYR A 199 -7.58 14.10 -22.16
#